data_AF-A0A8T2V6F2-F1
#
_entry.id   AF-A0A8T2V6F2-F1
#
_cell.length_a   1.000
_cell.length_b   1.000
_cell.length_c   1.000
_cell.angle_alpha   90.00
_cell.angle_beta   90.00
_cell.angle_gamma   90.00
#
_symmetry.space_group_name_H-M   'P 1'
#
loop_
_entity.id
_entity.type
_entity.pdbx_description
1 polymer ?
#
loop_
_entity_poly.entity_id
_entity_poly.type
_entity_poly.pdbx_seq_one_letter_code
_entity_poly.pdbx_strand_id
1 'polypeptide(L)'
;MRTSCVLSRMMTPMAMLVAKLVIMQLMPLQVASGVENPDTTSGANGFDAFFVFGDSLLDPGNRDLLQPTAIGLPFPLIDAHHLPYGRDFVTHEPTGRFCNGRIVSDFLASFMGFPFTPPYLKDKSNILQGCSFANSGSKIMNKISRYQFPRLNFIDQVRLFGDVQQQLQSRLGADGAAYLISRSLFLTALGSNDVMADYILNPVQRAKLTRQAFYQTLIATYAQMLQELYRLGARKFAVVTVPAVGCIPALRALLVDGGAGQRLGAPLPICADGANEIVNGFNAALGQMVNQLQADYPDSRFLLLDTFKITVDAVTYPMKYGFLYGFQPCCGYTENRVIPVCNNRSTAVCEMAAEHVFWDFAHPTEAFNLVLARTFWEGSSPNVYPMNLQELARI
;
A
#
# COMPACT_ATOMS: atom_id res chain seq x y z
N MET A 1 46.81 -7.28 70.29
CA MET A 1 45.48 -6.70 70.61
C MET A 1 44.61 -6.90 69.37
N ARG A 2 43.48 -7.65 69.41
CA ARG A 2 42.10 -7.16 69.68
C ARG A 2 41.77 -5.90 68.84
N THR A 3 40.73 -5.76 68.01
CA THR A 3 39.47 -6.51 67.67
C THR A 3 38.85 -5.81 66.41
N SER A 4 37.98 -6.33 65.53
CA SER A 4 37.20 -7.59 65.40
C SER A 4 36.68 -7.83 63.94
N CYS A 5 36.20 -9.06 63.68
CA CYS A 5 35.03 -9.52 62.88
C CYS A 5 34.05 -8.46 62.29
N VAL A 6 33.32 -8.62 61.16
CA VAL A 6 32.66 -9.77 60.46
C VAL A 6 32.57 -9.44 58.93
N LEU A 7 32.72 -10.34 57.95
CA LEU A 7 31.61 -11.08 57.30
C LEU A 7 32.06 -12.20 56.32
N SER A 8 31.29 -13.28 56.36
CA SER A 8 31.15 -14.45 55.47
C SER A 8 31.85 -14.51 54.10
N ARG A 9 32.57 -15.62 53.85
CA ARG A 9 32.79 -16.18 52.50
C ARG A 9 31.71 -17.24 52.23
N MET A 10 30.88 -17.05 51.19
CA MET A 10 30.15 -18.14 50.52
C MET A 10 30.16 -17.92 49.01
N MET A 11 30.57 -18.93 48.24
CA MET A 11 30.54 -18.94 46.77
C MET A 11 29.35 -19.75 46.27
N THR A 12 28.45 -19.13 45.49
CA THR A 12 27.39 -19.74 44.64
C THR A 12 26.49 -18.60 44.09
N PRO A 13 25.60 -18.82 43.09
CA PRO A 13 25.78 -19.57 41.83
C PRO A 13 25.10 -18.89 40.61
N MET A 14 25.73 -18.79 39.43
CA MET A 14 24.95 -18.55 38.19
C MET A 14 25.63 -19.01 36.89
N ALA A 15 25.96 -20.30 36.82
CA ALA A 15 26.45 -20.97 35.61
C ALA A 15 25.59 -22.21 35.26
N MET A 16 24.26 -22.04 35.27
CA MET A 16 23.29 -23.07 34.83
C MET A 16 22.01 -22.41 34.29
N LEU A 17 21.95 -22.11 32.98
CA LEU A 17 20.69 -22.10 32.23
C LEU A 17 20.84 -22.26 30.69
N VAL A 18 21.91 -22.91 30.23
CA VAL A 18 22.08 -23.32 28.81
C VAL A 18 21.98 -24.84 28.73
N ALA A 19 20.75 -25.37 28.83
CA ALA A 19 20.31 -26.72 28.44
C ALA A 19 18.96 -27.07 29.10
N LYS A 20 17.86 -26.47 28.66
CA LYS A 20 16.48 -26.93 28.96
C LYS A 20 15.44 -26.19 28.09
N LEU A 21 15.36 -26.57 26.81
CA LEU A 21 14.18 -26.37 25.93
C LEU A 21 14.34 -27.08 24.56
N VAL A 22 15.03 -28.20 24.55
CA VAL A 22 15.09 -29.15 23.42
C VAL A 22 14.60 -30.50 23.96
N ILE A 23 13.81 -31.22 23.17
CA ILE A 23 13.11 -32.50 23.49
C ILE A 23 11.71 -32.34 24.15
N MET A 24 10.74 -31.90 23.35
CA MET A 24 9.32 -32.29 23.33
C MET A 24 8.69 -31.57 22.12
N GLN A 25 8.09 -32.19 21.09
CA GLN A 25 7.86 -33.61 20.77
C GLN A 25 8.12 -33.81 19.26
N LEU A 26 8.68 -34.96 18.86
CA LEU A 26 8.72 -35.36 17.44
C LEU A 26 7.38 -36.01 17.08
N MET A 27 6.47 -35.25 16.46
CA MET A 27 5.38 -35.84 15.70
C MET A 27 5.90 -36.26 14.32
N PRO A 28 5.67 -37.51 13.86
CA PRO A 28 6.04 -37.89 12.51
C PRO A 28 5.15 -37.12 11.50
N LEU A 29 5.78 -36.43 10.55
CA LEU A 29 5.07 -35.92 9.36
C LEU A 29 4.53 -37.12 8.58
N GLN A 30 3.24 -37.41 8.72
CA GLN A 30 2.54 -38.28 7.79
C GLN A 30 2.34 -37.51 6.48
N VAL A 31 3.20 -37.80 5.51
CA VAL A 31 3.03 -37.32 4.13
C VAL A 31 1.79 -38.00 3.56
N ALA A 32 0.65 -37.31 3.62
CA ALA A 32 -0.55 -37.73 2.93
C ALA A 32 -0.34 -37.55 1.42
N SER A 33 0.01 -38.64 0.73
CA SER A 33 0.07 -38.69 -0.73
C SER A 33 -1.35 -38.70 -1.32
N GLY A 34 -2.02 -37.55 -1.26
CA GLY A 34 -3.26 -37.30 -1.99
C GLY A 34 -2.96 -37.05 -3.47
N VAL A 35 -3.37 -37.97 -4.34
CA VAL A 35 -3.46 -37.71 -5.77
C VAL A 35 -4.73 -36.92 -5.99
N GLU A 36 -4.62 -35.59 -6.11
CA GLU A 36 -5.76 -34.75 -6.47
C GLU A 36 -6.07 -34.89 -7.97
N ASN A 37 -7.32 -35.25 -8.26
CA ASN A 37 -7.85 -35.26 -9.61
C ASN A 37 -8.05 -33.79 -10.07
N PRO A 38 -7.60 -33.40 -11.27
CA PRO A 38 -7.67 -32.01 -11.72
C PRO A 38 -9.05 -31.70 -12.33
N ASP A 39 -10.10 -31.61 -11.50
CA ASP A 39 -11.41 -31.10 -11.95
C ASP A 39 -12.27 -30.56 -10.79
N THR A 40 -11.89 -29.38 -10.29
CA THR A 40 -12.78 -28.27 -9.89
C THR A 40 -11.91 -27.08 -9.47
N THR A 41 -11.93 -25.97 -10.22
CA THR A 41 -11.33 -24.72 -9.76
C THR A 41 -12.20 -24.09 -8.68
N SER A 42 -11.98 -24.48 -7.42
CA SER A 42 -12.57 -23.80 -6.26
C SER A 42 -12.06 -22.35 -6.21
N GLY A 43 -12.98 -21.37 -6.28
CA GLY A 43 -12.64 -19.94 -6.27
C GLY A 43 -11.81 -19.54 -5.05
N ALA A 44 -10.82 -18.70 -5.27
CA ALA A 44 -9.80 -18.30 -4.31
C ALA A 44 -10.44 -17.61 -3.08
N ASN A 45 -10.57 -18.37 -1.97
CA ASN A 45 -11.12 -17.95 -0.67
C ASN A 45 -12.27 -16.91 -0.75
N GLY A 46 -13.27 -17.16 -1.61
CA GLY A 46 -14.49 -16.34 -1.69
C GLY A 46 -14.56 -15.28 -2.80
N PHE A 47 -13.51 -15.14 -3.62
CA PHE A 47 -13.50 -14.28 -4.80
C PHE A 47 -13.07 -15.05 -6.05
N ASP A 48 -13.61 -14.65 -7.21
CA ASP A 48 -13.37 -15.36 -8.48
C ASP A 48 -12.21 -14.74 -9.29
N ALA A 49 -12.00 -13.43 -9.17
CA ALA A 49 -10.80 -12.72 -9.64
C ALA A 49 -10.50 -11.46 -8.78
N PHE A 50 -9.32 -10.87 -8.96
CA PHE A 50 -8.88 -9.68 -8.22
C PHE A 50 -8.37 -8.55 -9.13
N PHE A 51 -9.09 -7.42 -9.16
CA PHE A 51 -8.75 -6.25 -9.96
C PHE A 51 -8.27 -5.10 -9.08
N VAL A 52 -7.14 -4.49 -9.47
CA VAL A 52 -6.43 -3.51 -8.64
C VAL A 52 -6.24 -2.19 -9.39
N PHE A 53 -6.64 -1.09 -8.77
CA PHE A 53 -6.57 0.28 -9.28
C PHE A 53 -5.85 1.15 -8.26
N GLY A 54 -4.91 1.98 -8.69
CA GLY A 54 -4.10 2.71 -7.73
C GLY A 54 -2.96 3.54 -8.29
N ASP A 55 -2.14 4.04 -7.36
CA ASP A 55 -0.85 4.67 -7.65
C ASP A 55 0.34 3.72 -7.34
N SER A 56 1.52 4.26 -7.02
CA SER A 56 2.73 3.47 -6.71
C SER A 56 2.58 2.54 -5.51
N LEU A 57 1.63 2.78 -4.61
CA LEU A 57 1.34 1.90 -3.48
C LEU A 57 0.76 0.54 -3.90
N LEU A 58 0.21 0.44 -5.11
CA LEU A 58 -0.42 -0.77 -5.66
C LEU A 58 0.12 -1.19 -7.04
N ASP A 59 1.12 -0.49 -7.59
CA ASP A 59 1.69 -0.73 -8.92
C ASP A 59 2.65 -1.94 -8.94
N PRO A 60 2.35 -3.05 -9.64
CA PRO A 60 3.24 -4.20 -9.75
C PRO A 60 4.24 -4.10 -10.91
N GLY A 61 4.36 -2.91 -11.54
CA GLY A 61 5.31 -2.61 -12.61
C GLY A 61 4.71 -2.12 -13.92
N ASN A 62 3.48 -1.60 -13.94
CA ASN A 62 2.91 -0.91 -15.11
C ASN A 62 3.70 0.36 -15.45
N ARG A 63 4.31 1.03 -14.45
CA ARG A 63 5.10 2.25 -14.65
C ARG A 63 6.20 2.11 -15.70
N ASP A 64 6.85 0.95 -15.74
CA ASP A 64 8.06 0.73 -16.54
C ASP A 64 7.82 0.91 -18.05
N LEU A 65 6.62 0.59 -18.55
CA LEU A 65 6.25 0.76 -19.95
C LEU A 65 5.85 2.20 -20.32
N LEU A 66 5.66 3.07 -19.33
CA LEU A 66 5.38 4.50 -19.51
C LEU A 66 6.61 5.37 -19.19
N GLN A 67 7.80 4.78 -19.12
CA GLN A 67 9.05 5.52 -19.06
C GLN A 67 9.33 6.22 -20.40
N PRO A 68 9.57 7.54 -20.42
CA PRO A 68 10.00 8.21 -21.63
C PRO A 68 11.48 7.91 -21.93
N THR A 69 11.74 6.87 -22.71
CA THR A 69 13.06 6.65 -23.36
C THR A 69 13.45 7.80 -24.32
N ALA A 70 12.53 8.73 -24.59
CA ALA A 70 12.62 9.70 -25.68
C ALA A 70 12.85 11.18 -25.28
N ILE A 71 12.95 11.55 -23.99
CA ILE A 71 13.09 12.98 -23.58
C ILE A 71 14.50 13.35 -23.10
N GLY A 72 15.42 12.38 -22.95
CA GLY A 72 16.84 12.66 -22.64
C GLY A 72 17.12 13.41 -21.33
N LEU A 73 16.12 13.57 -20.45
CA LEU A 73 16.29 14.19 -19.14
C LEU A 73 16.83 13.16 -18.14
N PRO A 74 17.89 13.49 -17.37
CA PRO A 74 18.51 12.55 -16.43
C PRO A 74 17.71 12.47 -15.12
N PHE A 75 16.47 11.99 -15.20
CA PHE A 75 15.62 11.71 -14.04
C PHE A 75 15.34 10.20 -13.88
N PRO A 76 16.34 9.40 -13.44
CA PRO A 76 16.14 8.00 -13.00
C PRO A 76 15.48 7.95 -11.61
N LEU A 77 14.41 8.73 -11.42
CA LEU A 77 13.80 9.02 -10.11
C LEU A 77 12.35 8.53 -9.99
N ILE A 78 11.82 7.87 -11.02
CA ILE A 78 10.38 7.59 -11.16
C ILE A 78 10.12 6.19 -11.76
N ASP A 79 11.02 5.26 -11.48
CA ASP A 79 10.88 3.83 -11.70
C ASP A 79 11.40 3.05 -10.50
N ALA A 80 11.03 1.77 -10.44
CA ALA A 80 11.41 0.85 -9.37
C ALA A 80 11.83 -0.53 -9.95
N HIS A 81 12.26 -0.54 -11.21
CA HIS A 81 12.79 -1.71 -11.91
C HIS A 81 14.33 -1.70 -11.89
N HIS A 82 14.90 -1.37 -10.74
CA HIS A 82 16.33 -1.41 -10.50
C HIS A 82 16.60 -1.69 -9.03
N LEU A 83 17.78 -2.21 -8.71
CA LEU A 83 18.19 -2.42 -7.32
C LEU A 83 18.31 -1.07 -6.59
N PRO A 84 17.91 -0.98 -5.30
CA PRO A 84 17.60 -2.11 -4.41
C PRO A 84 16.10 -2.49 -4.33
N TYR A 85 15.21 -1.97 -5.19
CA TYR A 85 13.81 -2.41 -5.18
C TYR A 85 13.70 -3.90 -5.50
N GLY A 86 12.73 -4.59 -4.88
CA GLY A 86 12.54 -6.04 -5.02
C GLY A 86 13.59 -6.94 -4.35
N ARG A 87 14.59 -6.39 -3.64
CA ARG A 87 15.67 -7.17 -3.00
C ARG A 87 15.20 -8.21 -1.97
N ASP A 88 14.01 -8.05 -1.39
CA ASP A 88 13.44 -8.95 -0.37
C ASP A 88 12.46 -9.99 -0.99
N PHE A 89 12.20 -9.94 -2.31
CA PHE A 89 11.60 -11.09 -3.01
C PHE A 89 12.53 -12.30 -2.97
N VAL A 90 11.95 -13.51 -3.09
CA VAL A 90 12.70 -14.78 -3.20
C VAL A 90 13.65 -14.81 -4.42
N THR A 91 13.34 -14.04 -5.47
CA THR A 91 14.22 -13.86 -6.63
C THR A 91 15.35 -12.87 -6.40
N HIS A 92 15.23 -12.00 -5.38
CA HIS A 92 16.06 -10.81 -5.16
C HIS A 92 16.11 -9.81 -6.33
N GLU A 93 15.17 -9.91 -7.28
CA GLU A 93 15.13 -9.12 -8.51
C GLU A 93 14.07 -7.99 -8.45
N PRO A 94 14.34 -6.80 -9.01
CA PRO A 94 13.36 -5.72 -9.13
C PRO A 94 12.19 -6.10 -10.05
N THR A 95 10.95 -5.82 -9.64
CA THR A 95 9.77 -6.09 -10.46
C THR A 95 9.08 -4.83 -11.01
N GLY A 96 9.56 -3.63 -10.66
CA GLY A 96 8.84 -2.37 -10.88
C GLY A 96 7.89 -1.97 -9.74
N ARG A 97 7.88 -2.71 -8.61
CA ARG A 97 7.17 -2.35 -7.38
C ARG A 97 7.99 -1.33 -6.59
N PHE A 98 7.34 -0.26 -6.10
CA PHE A 98 7.96 0.77 -5.27
C PHE A 98 8.12 0.30 -3.81
N CYS A 99 8.85 -0.79 -3.62
CA CYS A 99 9.04 -1.48 -2.35
C CYS A 99 10.31 -2.35 -2.37
N ASN A 100 10.83 -2.73 -1.20
CA ASN A 100 11.82 -3.80 -1.07
C ASN A 100 11.32 -5.17 -1.57
N GLY A 101 10.01 -5.38 -1.63
CA GLY A 101 9.43 -6.61 -2.18
C GLY A 101 7.93 -6.49 -2.39
N ARG A 102 7.13 -7.28 -1.65
CA ARG A 102 5.67 -7.33 -1.80
C ARG A 102 4.96 -6.05 -1.36
N ILE A 103 3.95 -5.67 -2.17
CA ILE A 103 2.99 -4.59 -1.90
C ILE A 103 1.67 -5.17 -1.35
N VAL A 104 0.79 -4.29 -0.84
CA VAL A 104 -0.48 -4.72 -0.18
C VAL A 104 -1.31 -5.66 -1.06
N SER A 105 -1.40 -5.39 -2.37
CA SER A 105 -2.12 -6.24 -3.33
C SER A 105 -1.52 -7.64 -3.46
N ASP A 106 -0.21 -7.82 -3.35
CA ASP A 106 0.43 -9.15 -3.43
C ASP A 106 0.04 -10.03 -2.23
N PHE A 107 0.01 -9.43 -1.03
CA PHE A 107 -0.42 -10.10 0.18
C PHE A 107 -1.91 -10.44 0.15
N LEU A 108 -2.76 -9.50 -0.29
CA LEU A 108 -4.20 -9.77 -0.44
C LEU A 108 -4.47 -10.86 -1.49
N ALA A 109 -3.77 -10.85 -2.63
CA ALA A 109 -3.83 -11.94 -3.60
C ALA A 109 -3.44 -13.28 -2.96
N SER A 110 -2.35 -13.32 -2.19
CA SER A 110 -1.90 -14.51 -1.46
C SER A 110 -2.93 -15.01 -0.43
N PHE A 111 -3.60 -14.10 0.29
CA PHE A 111 -4.64 -14.47 1.28
C PHE A 111 -5.92 -14.96 0.62
N MET A 112 -6.24 -14.47 -0.58
CA MET A 112 -7.31 -15.05 -1.41
C MET A 112 -6.90 -16.42 -1.97
N GLY A 113 -5.62 -16.64 -2.29
CA GLY A 113 -5.12 -17.84 -2.96
C GLY A 113 -4.87 -17.64 -4.46
N PHE A 114 -4.80 -16.38 -4.91
CA PHE A 114 -4.38 -16.01 -6.26
C PHE A 114 -2.84 -15.85 -6.36
N PRO A 115 -2.25 -16.02 -7.56
CA PRO A 115 -0.94 -15.44 -7.84
C PRO A 115 -1.01 -13.90 -7.73
N PHE A 116 0.16 -13.24 -7.62
CA PHE A 116 0.20 -11.78 -7.62
C PHE A 116 -0.44 -11.20 -8.90
N THR A 117 -1.21 -10.13 -8.77
CA THR A 117 -1.93 -9.56 -9.92
C THR A 117 -0.94 -8.98 -10.94
N PRO A 118 -0.97 -9.45 -12.20
CA PRO A 118 -0.02 -8.99 -13.20
C PRO A 118 -0.26 -7.52 -13.59
N PRO A 119 0.80 -6.75 -13.91
CA PRO A 119 0.67 -5.42 -14.52
C PRO A 119 0.05 -5.53 -15.92
N TYR A 120 -1.19 -5.07 -16.07
CA TYR A 120 -2.00 -5.22 -17.29
C TYR A 120 -1.36 -4.64 -18.57
N LEU A 121 -0.47 -3.64 -18.44
CA LEU A 121 0.26 -3.11 -19.60
C LEU A 121 1.33 -4.08 -20.13
N LYS A 122 1.91 -4.92 -19.26
CA LYS A 122 2.95 -5.89 -19.62
C LYS A 122 2.39 -7.27 -19.95
N ASP A 123 1.41 -7.73 -19.17
CA ASP A 123 0.84 -9.08 -19.28
C ASP A 123 -0.70 -9.04 -19.25
N LYS A 124 -1.29 -9.57 -20.32
CA LYS A 124 -2.74 -9.67 -20.55
C LYS A 124 -3.22 -11.13 -20.65
N SER A 125 -2.35 -12.09 -20.34
CA SER A 125 -2.65 -13.52 -20.44
C SER A 125 -3.71 -13.94 -19.43
N ASN A 126 -3.52 -13.60 -18.15
CA ASN A 126 -4.28 -14.14 -17.02
C ASN A 126 -5.40 -13.21 -16.47
N ILE A 127 -6.16 -12.56 -17.36
CA ILE A 127 -7.32 -11.72 -16.93
C ILE A 127 -8.42 -12.49 -16.19
N LEU A 128 -8.42 -13.82 -16.24
CA LEU A 128 -9.39 -14.70 -15.57
C LEU A 128 -9.21 -14.76 -14.05
N GLN A 129 -8.01 -14.52 -13.53
CA GLN A 129 -7.75 -14.38 -12.10
C GLN A 129 -7.59 -12.91 -11.68
N GLY A 130 -7.64 -12.00 -12.65
CA GLY A 130 -7.56 -10.56 -12.45
C GLY A 130 -6.19 -9.96 -12.78
N CYS A 131 -6.09 -8.64 -12.70
CA CYS A 131 -4.90 -7.88 -13.06
C CYS A 131 -4.88 -6.51 -12.38
N SER A 132 -3.70 -5.87 -12.36
CA SER A 132 -3.54 -4.52 -11.84
C SER A 132 -3.40 -3.48 -12.95
N PHE A 133 -4.17 -2.42 -12.83
CA PHE A 133 -4.10 -1.19 -13.62
C PHE A 133 -3.35 -0.07 -12.88
N ALA A 134 -3.01 -0.27 -11.61
CA ALA A 134 -2.32 0.72 -10.77
C ALA A 134 -0.98 1.15 -11.40
N ASN A 135 -0.64 2.44 -11.28
CA ASN A 135 0.48 3.04 -12.02
C ASN A 135 1.17 4.15 -11.22
N SER A 136 2.50 4.15 -11.16
CA SER A 136 3.23 5.06 -10.26
C SER A 136 3.06 6.55 -10.58
N GLY A 137 2.71 7.30 -9.53
CA GLY A 137 2.35 8.72 -9.58
C GLY A 137 0.96 9.01 -10.16
N SER A 138 0.11 7.99 -10.30
CA SER A 138 -1.27 8.17 -10.76
C SER A 138 -2.10 9.03 -9.82
N LYS A 139 -3.06 9.70 -10.44
CA LYS A 139 -3.97 10.66 -9.82
C LYS A 139 -5.40 10.27 -10.09
N ILE A 140 -6.32 10.81 -9.31
CA ILE A 140 -7.76 10.77 -9.64
C ILE A 140 -8.00 11.61 -10.89
N MET A 141 -7.36 12.78 -11.01
CA MET A 141 -7.46 13.66 -12.19
C MET A 141 -6.11 14.19 -12.68
N ASN A 142 -5.83 14.05 -13.99
CA ASN A 142 -4.63 14.68 -14.59
C ASN A 142 -4.78 16.20 -14.85
N LYS A 143 -6.00 16.76 -14.87
CA LYS A 143 -6.26 18.16 -15.26
C LYS A 143 -5.66 19.25 -14.35
N ILE A 144 -5.17 18.89 -13.16
CA ILE A 144 -4.66 19.85 -12.16
C ILE A 144 -3.12 20.02 -12.27
N SER A 145 -2.44 19.14 -13.00
CA SER A 145 -0.97 19.18 -13.11
C SER A 145 -0.45 19.96 -14.32
N ARG A 146 0.50 20.88 -14.08
CA ARG A 146 1.28 21.56 -15.13
C ARG A 146 2.34 20.66 -15.80
N TYR A 147 2.58 19.45 -15.29
CA TYR A 147 3.61 18.53 -15.80
C TYR A 147 2.95 17.26 -16.35
N GLN A 148 2.94 17.14 -17.68
CA GLN A 148 2.42 15.98 -18.40
C GLN A 148 3.46 14.85 -18.46
N PHE A 149 3.65 14.15 -17.35
CA PHE A 149 4.30 12.83 -17.40
C PHE A 149 3.25 11.79 -17.85
N PRO A 150 3.56 10.89 -18.79
CA PRO A 150 2.64 9.81 -19.17
C PRO A 150 2.41 8.89 -17.95
N ARG A 151 1.17 8.84 -17.47
CA ARG A 151 0.68 8.06 -16.32
C ARG A 151 -0.80 7.74 -16.52
N LEU A 152 -1.24 6.57 -16.06
CA LEU A 152 -2.67 6.18 -16.12
C LEU A 152 -3.42 6.79 -14.94
N ASN A 153 -4.15 7.90 -15.11
CA ASN A 153 -5.05 8.37 -14.04
C ASN A 153 -6.21 7.38 -13.84
N PHE A 154 -7.02 7.56 -12.80
CA PHE A 154 -8.09 6.60 -12.48
C PHE A 154 -9.06 6.37 -13.65
N ILE A 155 -9.36 7.41 -14.46
CA ILE A 155 -10.23 7.33 -15.63
C ILE A 155 -9.62 6.44 -16.72
N ASP A 156 -8.30 6.53 -16.93
CA ASP A 156 -7.59 5.66 -17.87
C ASP A 156 -7.53 4.21 -17.35
N GLN A 157 -7.35 4.01 -16.04
CA GLN A 157 -7.37 2.67 -15.42
C GLN A 157 -8.74 2.00 -15.54
N VAL A 158 -9.83 2.72 -15.30
CA VAL A 158 -11.20 2.20 -15.50
C VAL A 158 -11.50 1.93 -16.97
N ARG A 159 -11.01 2.76 -17.90
CA ARG A 159 -11.12 2.48 -19.35
C ARG A 159 -10.44 1.15 -19.71
N LEU A 160 -9.23 0.89 -19.19
CA LEU A 160 -8.51 -0.37 -19.42
C LEU A 160 -9.26 -1.59 -18.82
N PHE A 161 -9.99 -1.41 -17.72
CA PHE A 161 -10.89 -2.45 -17.23
C PHE A 161 -12.10 -2.69 -18.16
N GLY A 162 -12.59 -1.66 -18.86
CA GLY A 162 -13.55 -1.81 -19.96
C GLY A 162 -13.04 -2.72 -21.08
N ASP A 163 -11.76 -2.60 -21.46
CA ASP A 163 -11.13 -3.52 -22.42
C ASP A 163 -11.05 -4.96 -21.86
N VAL A 164 -10.80 -5.12 -20.56
CA VAL A 164 -10.79 -6.43 -19.89
C VAL A 164 -12.19 -7.04 -19.87
N GLN A 165 -13.24 -6.27 -19.62
CA GLN A 165 -14.63 -6.75 -19.68
C GLN A 165 -14.95 -7.35 -21.05
N GLN A 166 -14.58 -6.66 -22.15
CA GLN A 166 -14.79 -7.16 -23.51
C GLN A 166 -13.99 -8.44 -23.79
N GLN A 167 -12.76 -8.54 -23.28
CA GLN A 167 -11.96 -9.77 -23.40
C GLN A 167 -12.55 -10.93 -22.59
N LEU A 168 -13.09 -10.67 -21.39
CA LEU A 168 -13.79 -11.67 -20.58
C LEU A 168 -15.06 -12.15 -21.30
N GLN A 169 -15.88 -11.25 -21.85
CA GLN A 169 -17.04 -11.59 -22.66
C GLN A 169 -16.65 -12.45 -23.88
N SER A 170 -15.51 -12.15 -24.51
CA SER A 170 -14.99 -12.92 -25.65
C SER A 170 -14.49 -14.31 -25.27
N ARG A 171 -14.07 -14.53 -24.02
CA ARG A 171 -13.56 -15.82 -23.52
C ARG A 171 -14.62 -16.69 -22.83
N LEU A 172 -15.60 -16.07 -22.17
CA LEU A 172 -16.57 -16.73 -21.27
C LEU A 172 -18.03 -16.57 -21.69
N GLY A 173 -18.31 -15.79 -22.74
CA GLY A 173 -19.65 -15.29 -23.05
C GLY A 173 -20.09 -14.17 -22.10
N ALA A 174 -21.23 -13.55 -22.40
CA ALA A 174 -21.75 -12.43 -21.63
C ALA A 174 -22.04 -12.80 -20.15
N ASP A 175 -22.76 -13.91 -19.95
CA ASP A 175 -23.18 -14.35 -18.60
C ASP A 175 -21.99 -14.82 -17.76
N GLY A 176 -21.04 -15.56 -18.36
CA GLY A 176 -19.83 -16.01 -17.67
C GLY A 176 -18.92 -14.85 -17.26
N ALA A 177 -18.79 -13.83 -18.12
CA ALA A 177 -18.07 -12.61 -17.77
C ALA A 177 -18.78 -11.81 -16.66
N ALA A 178 -20.10 -11.65 -16.73
CA ALA A 178 -20.89 -10.97 -15.70
C ALA A 178 -20.80 -11.69 -14.34
N TYR A 179 -20.88 -13.02 -14.35
CA TYR A 179 -20.70 -13.85 -13.14
C TYR A 179 -19.34 -13.61 -12.50
N LEU A 180 -18.25 -13.82 -13.25
CA LEU A 180 -16.88 -13.64 -12.75
C LEU A 180 -16.66 -12.22 -12.21
N ILE A 181 -17.04 -11.19 -12.97
CA ILE A 181 -16.86 -9.78 -12.58
C ILE A 181 -17.66 -9.45 -11.31
N SER A 182 -18.91 -9.91 -11.19
CA SER A 182 -19.73 -9.65 -10.00
C SER A 182 -19.16 -10.30 -8.73
N ARG A 183 -18.45 -11.42 -8.87
CA ARG A 183 -17.80 -12.14 -7.78
C ARG A 183 -16.33 -11.76 -7.54
N SER A 184 -15.81 -10.81 -8.30
CA SER A 184 -14.43 -10.32 -8.20
C SER A 184 -14.29 -9.19 -7.17
N LEU A 185 -13.10 -9.08 -6.55
CA LEU A 185 -12.75 -7.95 -5.69
C LEU A 185 -12.14 -6.80 -6.50
N PHE A 186 -12.60 -5.57 -6.24
CA PHE A 186 -12.09 -4.33 -6.82
C PHE A 186 -11.42 -3.49 -5.73
N LEU A 187 -10.09 -3.48 -5.68
CA LEU A 187 -9.32 -2.66 -4.74
C LEU A 187 -8.91 -1.33 -5.38
N THR A 188 -9.22 -0.21 -4.73
CA THR A 188 -8.91 1.14 -5.24
C THR A 188 -8.14 1.95 -4.20
N ALA A 189 -6.92 2.43 -4.53
CA ALA A 189 -6.13 3.32 -3.66
C ALA A 189 -5.50 4.48 -4.46
N LEU A 190 -6.18 5.63 -4.47
CA LEU A 190 -5.75 6.85 -5.16
C LEU A 190 -6.06 8.09 -4.32
N GLY A 191 -5.41 9.21 -4.66
CA GLY A 191 -5.60 10.52 -4.04
C GLY A 191 -4.35 11.05 -3.33
N SER A 192 -3.40 10.18 -2.98
CA SER A 192 -2.12 10.55 -2.34
C SER A 192 -1.36 11.56 -3.18
N ASN A 193 -1.24 11.30 -4.48
CA ASN A 193 -0.56 12.17 -5.44
C ASN A 193 -1.31 13.49 -5.69
N ASP A 194 -2.64 13.46 -5.75
CA ASP A 194 -3.47 14.67 -5.89
C ASP A 194 -3.31 15.57 -4.66
N VAL A 195 -3.56 15.03 -3.45
CA VAL A 195 -3.53 15.76 -2.18
C VAL A 195 -2.12 16.29 -1.88
N MET A 196 -1.08 15.48 -2.08
CA MET A 196 0.31 15.89 -1.84
C MET A 196 0.81 16.89 -2.89
N ALA A 197 0.82 16.51 -4.17
CA ALA A 197 1.54 17.26 -5.20
C ALA A 197 0.72 18.44 -5.75
N ASP A 198 -0.60 18.29 -5.90
CA ASP A 198 -1.44 19.34 -6.49
C ASP A 198 -2.05 20.28 -5.44
N TYR A 199 -2.06 19.91 -4.15
CA TYR A 199 -2.58 20.77 -3.07
C TYR A 199 -1.52 21.14 -2.03
N ILE A 200 -1.03 20.20 -1.20
CA ILE A 200 -0.13 20.50 -0.07
C ILE A 200 1.14 21.23 -0.54
N LEU A 201 1.83 20.69 -1.55
CA LEU A 201 3.06 21.24 -2.10
C LEU A 201 2.86 22.36 -3.14
N ASN A 202 1.61 22.70 -3.47
CA ASN A 202 1.29 23.69 -4.51
C ASN A 202 0.67 24.97 -3.92
N PRO A 203 1.48 25.96 -3.51
CA PRO A 203 0.95 27.21 -2.94
C PRO A 203 0.08 27.99 -3.94
N VAL A 204 0.35 27.90 -5.24
CA VAL A 204 -0.46 28.56 -6.29
C VAL A 204 -1.87 27.96 -6.36
N GLN A 205 -2.01 26.65 -6.19
CA GLN A 205 -3.32 26.00 -6.14
C GLN A 205 -4.06 26.34 -4.85
N ARG A 206 -3.37 26.31 -3.70
CA ARG A 206 -3.98 26.69 -2.39
C ARG A 206 -4.47 28.14 -2.35
N ALA A 207 -3.82 29.05 -3.07
CA ALA A 207 -4.26 30.43 -3.23
C ALA A 207 -5.50 30.59 -4.14
N LYS A 208 -5.82 29.60 -4.97
CA LYS A 208 -6.93 29.64 -5.96
C LYS A 208 -8.12 28.75 -5.60
N LEU A 209 -7.90 27.69 -4.83
CA LEU A 209 -8.87 26.64 -4.59
C LEU A 209 -8.95 26.31 -3.10
N THR A 210 -10.15 26.44 -2.53
CA THR A 210 -10.41 26.06 -1.13
C THR A 210 -10.27 24.55 -0.95
N ARG A 211 -9.93 24.12 0.28
CA ARG A 211 -9.87 22.69 0.64
C ARG A 211 -11.14 21.95 0.24
N GLN A 212 -12.30 22.53 0.53
CA GLN A 212 -13.61 21.95 0.22
C GLN A 212 -13.85 21.78 -1.29
N ALA A 213 -13.57 22.81 -2.11
CA ALA A 213 -13.74 22.74 -3.56
C ALA A 213 -12.76 21.75 -4.23
N PHE A 214 -11.55 21.63 -3.67
CA PHE A 214 -10.59 20.61 -4.07
C PHE A 214 -11.09 19.19 -3.77
N TYR A 215 -11.56 18.92 -2.54
CA TYR A 215 -12.11 17.62 -2.18
C TYR A 215 -13.34 17.28 -3.04
N GLN A 216 -14.30 18.20 -3.19
CA GLN A 216 -15.51 17.99 -4.00
C GLN A 216 -15.18 17.57 -5.44
N THR A 217 -14.21 18.23 -6.08
CA THR A 217 -13.81 17.95 -7.46
C THR A 217 -13.23 16.55 -7.63
N LEU A 218 -12.32 16.14 -6.74
CA LEU A 218 -11.68 14.83 -6.77
C LEU A 218 -12.66 13.71 -6.38
N ILE A 219 -13.44 13.91 -5.31
CA ILE A 219 -14.41 12.92 -4.82
C ILE A 219 -15.53 12.69 -5.85
N ALA A 220 -16.02 13.72 -6.53
CA ALA A 220 -16.98 13.55 -7.63
C ALA A 220 -16.42 12.67 -8.76
N THR A 221 -15.14 12.83 -9.11
CA THR A 221 -14.49 12.00 -10.13
C THR A 221 -14.25 10.57 -9.63
N TYR A 222 -13.82 10.39 -8.37
CA TYR A 222 -13.64 9.07 -7.77
C TYR A 222 -14.99 8.31 -7.74
N ALA A 223 -16.07 8.97 -7.32
CA ALA A 223 -17.42 8.42 -7.34
C ALA A 223 -17.83 7.97 -8.75
N GLN A 224 -17.66 8.85 -9.74
CA GLN A 224 -17.98 8.54 -11.14
C GLN A 224 -17.23 7.30 -11.65
N MET A 225 -15.96 7.12 -11.26
CA MET A 225 -15.16 5.96 -11.67
C MET A 225 -15.58 4.66 -10.96
N LEU A 226 -15.98 4.72 -9.70
CA LEU A 226 -16.59 3.57 -9.01
C LEU A 226 -17.96 3.21 -9.60
N GLN A 227 -18.77 4.20 -9.97
CA GLN A 227 -20.04 4.02 -10.67
C GLN A 227 -19.85 3.38 -12.05
N GLU A 228 -18.81 3.77 -12.78
CA GLU A 228 -18.48 3.16 -14.08
C GLU A 228 -17.99 1.71 -13.93
N LEU A 229 -17.16 1.40 -12.92
CA LEU A 229 -16.82 0.00 -12.59
C LEU A 229 -18.06 -0.82 -12.24
N TYR A 230 -18.99 -0.26 -11.46
CA TYR A 230 -20.29 -0.90 -11.15
C TYR A 230 -21.12 -1.15 -12.42
N ARG A 231 -21.17 -0.19 -13.35
CA ARG A 231 -21.83 -0.30 -14.67
C ARG A 231 -21.17 -1.38 -15.54
N LEU A 232 -19.87 -1.60 -15.40
CA LEU A 232 -19.12 -2.68 -16.06
C LEU A 232 -19.31 -4.05 -15.37
N GLY A 233 -20.03 -4.12 -14.24
CA GLY A 233 -20.46 -5.35 -13.57
C GLY A 233 -19.87 -5.56 -12.17
N ALA A 234 -18.95 -4.72 -11.71
CA ALA A 234 -18.31 -4.88 -10.41
C ALA A 234 -19.33 -4.77 -9.25
N ARG A 235 -19.17 -5.57 -8.20
CA ARG A 235 -20.06 -5.56 -7.01
C ARG A 235 -19.37 -5.52 -5.66
N LYS A 236 -18.10 -5.95 -5.57
CA LYS A 236 -17.33 -5.97 -4.31
C LYS A 236 -16.18 -4.97 -4.38
N PHE A 237 -16.33 -3.83 -3.72
CA PHE A 237 -15.39 -2.71 -3.75
C PHE A 237 -14.69 -2.52 -2.41
N ALA A 238 -13.38 -2.31 -2.46
CA ALA A 238 -12.53 -2.00 -1.32
C ALA A 238 -11.78 -0.69 -1.60
N VAL A 239 -12.23 0.40 -0.98
CA VAL A 239 -11.70 1.75 -1.16
C VAL A 239 -10.72 2.04 -0.03
N VAL A 240 -9.43 2.14 -0.37
CA VAL A 240 -8.38 2.49 0.60
C VAL A 240 -8.32 4.01 0.76
N THR A 241 -8.28 4.48 2.01
CA THR A 241 -8.08 5.91 2.31
C THR A 241 -6.68 6.36 1.87
N VAL A 242 -6.47 7.67 1.73
CA VAL A 242 -5.12 8.22 1.53
C VAL A 242 -4.30 8.05 2.82
N PRO A 243 -3.06 7.51 2.80
CA PRO A 243 -2.19 7.41 3.97
C PRO A 243 -1.88 8.77 4.58
N ALA A 244 -1.33 8.77 5.79
CA ALA A 244 -0.91 9.99 6.47
C ALA A 244 0.32 10.62 5.79
N VAL A 245 0.11 11.31 4.66
CA VAL A 245 1.21 11.82 3.82
C VAL A 245 2.13 12.77 4.57
N GLY A 246 1.62 13.50 5.57
CA GLY A 246 2.44 14.36 6.43
C GLY A 246 3.45 13.59 7.30
N CYS A 247 3.30 12.27 7.43
CA CYS A 247 4.24 11.38 8.13
C CYS A 247 5.30 10.76 7.21
N ILE A 248 5.19 10.85 5.88
CA ILE A 248 6.18 10.24 4.98
C ILE A 248 7.52 10.99 5.08
N PRO A 249 8.66 10.30 4.91
CA PRO A 249 9.97 10.92 5.12
C PRO A 249 10.21 12.18 4.27
N ALA A 250 9.73 12.24 3.02
CA ALA A 250 9.87 13.42 2.17
C ALA A 250 9.11 14.66 2.68
N LEU A 251 7.82 14.53 3.04
CA LEU A 251 7.08 15.67 3.57
C LEU A 251 7.56 16.06 4.96
N ARG A 252 8.00 15.10 5.77
CA ARG A 252 8.67 15.38 7.04
C ARG A 252 9.94 16.21 6.81
N ALA A 253 10.85 15.78 5.93
CA ALA A 253 12.07 16.51 5.62
C ALA A 253 11.79 17.96 5.12
N LEU A 254 10.76 18.12 4.29
CA LEU A 254 10.39 19.42 3.70
C LEU A 254 9.64 20.37 4.64
N LEU A 255 8.76 19.85 5.51
CA LEU A 255 7.80 20.66 6.27
C LEU A 255 8.04 20.64 7.79
N VAL A 256 8.84 19.70 8.28
CA VAL A 256 9.20 19.55 9.70
C VAL A 256 10.68 19.85 9.92
N ASP A 257 11.57 19.12 9.24
CA ASP A 257 13.00 19.13 9.57
C ASP A 257 13.80 20.29 8.91
N GLY A 258 13.20 21.04 7.96
CA GLY A 258 13.87 22.15 7.26
C GLY A 258 12.98 23.25 6.67
N GLY A 259 11.67 23.25 6.94
CA GLY A 259 10.68 24.08 6.23
C GLY A 259 10.46 25.49 6.80
N ALA A 260 11.43 26.41 6.67
CA ALA A 260 11.29 27.88 6.73
C ALA A 260 10.50 28.54 7.91
N GLY A 261 10.11 27.82 8.96
CA GLY A 261 9.25 28.32 10.04
C GLY A 261 9.59 27.82 11.45
N GLN A 262 10.73 27.16 11.64
CA GLN A 262 11.10 26.59 12.94
C GLN A 262 11.50 27.68 13.94
N ARG A 263 10.93 27.64 15.14
CA ARG A 263 11.47 28.36 16.31
C ARG A 263 12.57 27.51 16.92
N LEU A 264 13.78 28.07 17.09
CA LEU A 264 14.88 27.43 17.81
C LEU A 264 14.41 26.95 19.20
N GLY A 265 14.63 25.67 19.48
CA GLY A 265 14.33 25.05 20.78
C GLY A 265 12.99 24.30 20.90
N ALA A 266 12.14 24.29 19.88
CA ALA A 266 10.94 23.44 19.87
C ALA A 266 11.27 21.98 19.47
N PRO A 267 10.67 20.95 20.11
CA PRO A 267 10.75 19.57 19.64
C PRO A 267 10.24 19.45 18.21
N LEU A 268 10.91 18.65 17.37
CA LEU A 268 10.45 18.36 16.01
C LEU A 268 9.20 17.47 16.09
N PRO A 269 8.03 17.89 15.56
CA PRO A 269 6.84 17.04 15.52
C PRO A 269 7.12 15.77 14.70
N ILE A 270 6.40 14.67 14.97
CA ILE A 270 6.64 13.39 14.28
C ILE A 270 6.19 13.46 12.81
N CYS A 271 5.06 14.13 12.56
CA CYS A 271 4.49 14.36 11.23
C CYS A 271 4.20 15.85 11.00
N ALA A 272 3.99 16.23 9.74
CA ALA A 272 3.47 17.55 9.37
C ALA A 272 1.94 17.62 9.59
N ASP A 273 1.51 18.00 10.79
CA ASP A 273 0.09 17.97 11.19
C ASP A 273 -0.84 18.72 10.23
N GLY A 274 -0.45 19.90 9.74
CA GLY A 274 -1.24 20.67 8.76
C GLY A 274 -1.38 20.00 7.37
N ALA A 275 -0.51 19.05 7.03
CA ALA A 275 -0.66 18.20 5.86
C ALA A 275 -1.63 17.04 6.14
N ASN A 276 -1.52 16.42 7.32
CA ASN A 276 -2.42 15.36 7.78
C ASN A 276 -3.86 15.86 8.04
N GLU A 277 -4.05 17.12 8.44
CA GLU A 277 -5.35 17.79 8.52
C GLU A 277 -6.05 17.84 7.15
N ILE A 278 -5.29 18.12 6.08
CA ILE A 278 -5.80 18.15 4.70
C ILE A 278 -6.17 16.73 4.25
N VAL A 279 -5.33 15.73 4.53
CA VAL A 279 -5.65 14.33 4.24
C VAL A 279 -6.89 13.86 5.00
N ASN A 280 -7.04 14.18 6.28
CA ASN A 280 -8.24 13.86 7.06
C ASN A 280 -9.50 14.46 6.45
N GLY A 281 -9.45 15.71 5.98
CA GLY A 281 -10.56 16.34 5.27
C GLY A 281 -10.93 15.62 3.97
N PHE A 282 -9.93 15.17 3.20
CA PHE A 282 -10.16 14.36 2.00
C PHE A 282 -10.74 12.98 2.33
N ASN A 283 -10.17 12.27 3.32
CA ASN A 283 -10.61 10.93 3.74
C ASN A 283 -12.02 10.95 4.35
N ALA A 284 -12.40 12.02 5.05
CA ALA A 284 -13.77 12.19 5.53
C ALA A 284 -14.77 12.31 4.36
N ALA A 285 -14.43 13.07 3.32
CA ALA A 285 -15.25 13.18 2.11
C ALA A 285 -15.28 11.85 1.30
N LEU A 286 -14.18 11.10 1.28
CA LEU A 286 -14.10 9.75 0.70
C LEU A 286 -15.00 8.76 1.45
N GLY A 287 -15.01 8.79 2.79
CA GLY A 287 -15.92 7.97 3.60
C GLY A 287 -17.40 8.33 3.39
N GLN A 288 -17.72 9.61 3.26
CA GLN A 288 -19.09 10.06 2.91
C GLN A 288 -19.51 9.56 1.52
N MET A 289 -18.62 9.64 0.52
CA MET A 289 -18.85 9.09 -0.81
C MET A 289 -19.08 7.57 -0.78
N VAL A 290 -18.26 6.81 -0.06
CA VAL A 290 -18.42 5.35 0.10
C VAL A 290 -19.78 5.00 0.73
N ASN A 291 -20.20 5.72 1.76
CA ASN A 291 -21.51 5.52 2.39
C ASN A 291 -22.67 5.84 1.43
N GLN A 292 -22.54 6.90 0.60
CA GLN A 292 -23.55 7.23 -0.40
C GLN A 292 -23.64 6.15 -1.49
N LEU A 293 -22.51 5.70 -2.03
CA LEU A 293 -22.48 4.61 -3.02
C LEU A 293 -23.08 3.31 -2.47
N GLN A 294 -22.85 3.00 -1.18
CA GLN A 294 -23.47 1.83 -0.55
C GLN A 294 -25.00 1.97 -0.42
N ALA A 295 -25.53 3.18 -0.26
CA ALA A 295 -26.97 3.44 -0.24
C ALA A 295 -27.59 3.39 -1.65
N ASP A 296 -26.89 3.92 -2.65
CA ASP A 296 -27.34 3.98 -4.05
C ASP A 296 -27.31 2.60 -4.75
N TYR A 297 -26.41 1.71 -4.33
CA TYR A 297 -26.16 0.39 -4.95
C TYR A 297 -26.27 -0.75 -3.90
N PRO A 298 -27.49 -1.13 -3.46
CA PRO A 298 -27.69 -2.12 -2.40
C PRO A 298 -27.33 -3.56 -2.79
N ASP A 299 -27.25 -3.86 -4.09
CA ASP A 299 -26.74 -5.12 -4.65
C ASP A 299 -25.21 -5.25 -4.58
N SER A 300 -24.52 -4.17 -4.18
CA SER A 300 -23.07 -4.07 -4.09
C SER A 300 -22.60 -3.94 -2.64
N ARG A 301 -21.30 -4.14 -2.42
CA ARG A 301 -20.62 -3.90 -1.14
C ARG A 301 -19.48 -2.93 -1.35
N PHE A 302 -19.51 -1.80 -0.64
CA PHE A 302 -18.43 -0.83 -0.60
C PHE A 302 -17.82 -0.80 0.80
N LEU A 303 -16.54 -1.18 0.88
CA LEU A 303 -15.75 -1.13 2.10
C LEU A 303 -14.80 0.07 2.07
N LEU A 304 -14.55 0.66 3.24
CA LEU A 304 -13.50 1.63 3.48
C LEU A 304 -12.37 0.95 4.27
N LEU A 305 -11.15 1.02 3.75
CA LEU A 305 -9.95 0.47 4.37
C LEU A 305 -9.04 1.63 4.82
N ASP A 306 -8.94 1.85 6.13
CA ASP A 306 -8.29 3.04 6.68
C ASP A 306 -6.78 2.83 6.88
N THR A 307 -6.01 3.15 5.85
CA THR A 307 -4.55 3.17 5.92
C THR A 307 -4.01 4.41 6.65
N PHE A 308 -4.81 5.49 6.79
CA PHE A 308 -4.39 6.71 7.47
C PHE A 308 -4.13 6.46 8.95
N LYS A 309 -5.12 5.91 9.67
CA LYS A 309 -5.00 5.60 11.11
C LYS A 309 -3.85 4.65 11.38
N ILE A 310 -3.72 3.59 10.57
CA ILE A 310 -2.65 2.59 10.73
C ILE A 310 -1.28 3.23 10.50
N THR A 311 -1.14 4.13 9.51
CA THR A 311 0.12 4.86 9.26
C THR A 311 0.46 5.77 10.45
N VAL A 312 -0.48 6.56 10.97
CA VAL A 312 -0.21 7.44 12.13
C VAL A 312 0.24 6.62 13.35
N ASP A 313 -0.45 5.52 13.64
CA ASP A 313 -0.16 4.69 14.81
C ASP A 313 1.17 3.93 14.67
N ALA A 314 1.51 3.44 13.47
CA ALA A 314 2.79 2.77 13.19
C ALA A 314 3.98 3.75 13.19
N VAL A 315 3.81 4.99 12.73
CA VAL A 315 4.87 6.01 12.76
C VAL A 315 5.08 6.53 14.19
N THR A 316 4.01 6.65 14.99
CA THR A 316 4.06 7.16 16.38
C THR A 316 4.53 6.10 17.38
N TYR A 317 4.10 4.84 17.20
CA TYR A 317 4.39 3.73 18.10
C TYR A 317 4.95 2.51 17.33
N PRO A 318 6.09 2.63 16.63
CA PRO A 318 6.61 1.60 15.72
C PRO A 318 6.78 0.22 16.39
N MET A 319 7.21 0.20 17.67
CA MET A 319 7.38 -1.03 18.44
C MET A 319 6.10 -1.86 18.59
N LYS A 320 4.91 -1.22 18.58
CA LYS A 320 3.60 -1.90 18.63
C LYS A 320 3.37 -2.80 17.42
N TYR A 321 4.01 -2.45 16.30
CA TYR A 321 3.89 -3.12 15.01
C TYR A 321 5.13 -3.94 14.63
N GLY A 322 6.13 -4.04 15.52
CA GLY A 322 7.37 -4.76 15.29
C GLY A 322 8.48 -3.95 14.60
N PHE A 323 8.30 -2.64 14.43
CA PHE A 323 9.32 -1.75 13.84
C PHE A 323 10.15 -1.05 14.92
N LEU A 324 11.42 -0.78 14.61
CA LEU A 324 12.27 0.13 15.39
C LEU A 324 12.15 1.58 14.88
N TYR A 325 11.96 1.74 13.56
CA TYR A 325 12.07 3.02 12.87
C TYR A 325 10.73 3.44 12.22
N GLY A 326 10.04 4.38 12.87
CA GLY A 326 8.73 4.88 12.42
C GLY A 326 8.78 5.83 11.22
N PHE A 327 9.76 6.74 11.16
CA PHE A 327 9.84 7.81 10.15
C PHE A 327 11.17 7.85 9.38
N GLN A 328 12.19 7.10 9.80
CA GLN A 328 13.41 6.91 9.04
C GLN A 328 13.13 5.87 7.95
N PRO A 329 13.43 6.14 6.67
CA PRO A 329 13.34 5.15 5.60
C PRO A 329 14.58 4.25 5.59
N CYS A 330 14.41 3.00 5.14
CA CYS A 330 15.53 2.07 4.99
C CYS A 330 16.49 2.51 3.86
N CYS A 331 15.97 3.02 2.75
CA CYS A 331 16.73 3.45 1.59
C CYS A 331 16.75 4.97 1.46
N GLY A 332 17.93 5.55 1.22
CA GLY A 332 18.07 7.00 1.05
C GLY A 332 18.01 7.79 2.36
N TYR A 333 18.55 7.25 3.46
CA TYR A 333 18.73 8.00 4.71
C TYR A 333 20.21 8.12 5.07
N THR A 334 20.71 9.35 5.22
CA THR A 334 22.10 9.64 5.59
C THR A 334 22.17 10.91 6.43
N GLU A 335 22.93 10.93 7.53
CA GLU A 335 23.16 12.14 8.35
C GLU A 335 21.87 12.87 8.77
N ASN A 336 20.83 12.11 9.14
CA ASN A 336 19.48 12.61 9.46
C ASN A 336 18.76 13.35 8.29
N ARG A 337 19.16 13.09 7.04
CA ARG A 337 18.55 13.65 5.82
C ARG A 337 17.96 12.55 4.95
N VAL A 338 16.81 12.86 4.36
CA VAL A 338 16.14 12.01 3.36
C VAL A 338 16.64 12.39 1.97
N ILE A 339 17.22 11.43 1.26
CA ILE A 339 17.61 11.54 -0.14
C ILE A 339 16.42 11.07 -1.00
N PRO A 340 15.86 11.91 -1.90
CA PRO A 340 14.69 11.57 -2.73
C PRO A 340 14.91 10.46 -3.78
N VAL A 341 16.02 9.73 -3.74
CA VAL A 341 16.43 8.79 -4.79
C VAL A 341 16.96 7.52 -4.15
N CYS A 342 16.13 6.50 -3.98
CA CYS A 342 16.63 5.19 -3.59
C CYS A 342 17.39 4.57 -4.78
N ASN A 343 18.70 4.30 -4.66
CA ASN A 343 19.47 3.57 -5.69
C ASN A 343 20.73 2.88 -5.13
N ASN A 344 21.19 1.82 -5.79
CA ASN A 344 22.30 0.99 -5.30
C ASN A 344 23.72 1.58 -5.49
N ARG A 345 23.87 2.80 -6.04
CA ARG A 345 25.18 3.41 -6.32
C ARG A 345 25.53 4.59 -5.41
N SER A 346 24.54 5.41 -5.06
CA SER A 346 24.78 6.69 -4.37
C SER A 346 23.94 6.90 -3.12
N THR A 347 23.18 5.90 -2.67
CA THR A 347 22.44 5.98 -1.40
C THR A 347 22.71 4.81 -0.47
N ALA A 348 22.79 5.13 0.82
CA ALA A 348 22.77 4.13 1.88
C ALA A 348 21.44 3.39 1.86
N VAL A 349 21.51 2.08 2.09
CA VAL A 349 20.36 1.18 2.24
C VAL A 349 20.57 0.38 3.51
N CYS A 350 19.58 0.36 4.39
CA CYS A 350 19.66 -0.36 5.66
C CYS A 350 19.77 -1.87 5.44
N GLU A 351 20.40 -2.56 6.39
CA GLU A 351 20.50 -4.04 6.37
C GLU A 351 19.11 -4.66 6.55
N MET A 352 18.38 -4.29 7.62
CA MET A 352 17.10 -4.88 7.99
C MET A 352 15.90 -3.97 7.65
N ALA A 353 15.35 -4.12 6.43
CA ALA A 353 14.16 -3.37 6.02
C ALA A 353 12.93 -3.68 6.89
N ALA A 354 12.85 -4.89 7.46
CA ALA A 354 11.75 -5.29 8.35
C ALA A 354 11.65 -4.45 9.63
N GLU A 355 12.70 -3.73 10.03
CA GLU A 355 12.70 -2.84 11.20
C GLU A 355 12.13 -1.44 10.90
N HIS A 356 11.84 -1.13 9.64
CA HIS A 356 11.46 0.20 9.17
C HIS A 356 10.02 0.20 8.63
N VAL A 357 9.25 1.24 8.96
CA VAL A 357 7.91 1.47 8.37
C VAL A 357 8.01 1.86 6.88
N PHE A 358 9.00 2.69 6.53
CA PHE A 358 9.21 3.21 5.19
C PHE A 358 10.40 2.56 4.48
N TRP A 359 10.21 2.19 3.22
CA TRP A 359 11.27 1.70 2.35
C TRP A 359 12.11 2.84 1.81
N ASP A 360 11.47 3.83 1.20
CA ASP A 360 12.10 5.02 0.63
C ASP A 360 11.44 6.31 1.16
N PHE A 361 11.68 7.44 0.50
CA PHE A 361 11.17 8.74 0.91
C PHE A 361 9.63 8.87 0.97
N ALA A 362 8.87 7.93 0.40
CA ALA A 362 7.41 7.95 0.35
C ALA A 362 6.73 6.60 0.58
N HIS A 363 7.35 5.49 0.18
CA HIS A 363 6.68 4.18 0.10
C HIS A 363 6.94 3.29 1.32
N PRO A 364 5.98 2.43 1.71
CA PRO A 364 6.10 1.49 2.83
C PRO A 364 7.05 0.32 2.51
N THR A 365 7.62 -0.28 3.57
CA THR A 365 8.34 -1.56 3.43
C THR A 365 7.40 -2.73 3.20
N GLU A 366 7.92 -3.84 2.69
CA GLU A 366 7.18 -5.11 2.59
C GLU A 366 6.58 -5.51 3.95
N ALA A 367 7.33 -5.33 5.03
CA ALA A 367 6.89 -5.65 6.38
C ALA A 367 5.69 -4.78 6.81
N PHE A 368 5.67 -3.49 6.47
CA PHE A 368 4.51 -2.64 6.74
C PHE A 368 3.34 -2.89 5.77
N ASN A 369 3.62 -3.25 4.51
CA ASN A 369 2.59 -3.71 3.58
C ASN A 369 1.87 -4.98 4.09
N LEU A 370 2.59 -5.90 4.74
CA LEU A 370 2.00 -7.07 5.40
C LEU A 370 1.06 -6.67 6.55
N VAL A 371 1.47 -5.70 7.39
CA VAL A 371 0.63 -5.17 8.49
C VAL A 371 -0.66 -4.57 7.93
N LEU A 372 -0.57 -3.75 6.88
CA LEU A 372 -1.72 -3.16 6.20
C LEU A 372 -2.63 -4.25 5.61
N ALA A 373 -2.07 -5.18 4.83
CA ALA A 373 -2.83 -6.25 4.19
C ALA A 373 -3.55 -7.15 5.20
N ARG A 374 -2.90 -7.53 6.31
CA ARG A 374 -3.57 -8.28 7.39
C ARG A 374 -4.70 -7.46 8.02
N THR A 375 -4.45 -6.19 8.34
CA THR A 375 -5.49 -5.33 8.93
C THR A 375 -6.70 -5.19 8.00
N PHE A 376 -6.49 -5.16 6.68
CA PHE A 376 -7.57 -5.14 5.69
C PHE A 376 -8.28 -6.50 5.55
N TRP A 377 -7.55 -7.61 5.71
CA TRP A 377 -8.08 -8.96 5.59
C TRP A 377 -8.91 -9.41 6.80
N GLU A 378 -8.38 -9.25 8.01
CA GLU A 378 -8.94 -9.83 9.26
C GLU A 378 -9.17 -8.80 10.38
N GLY A 379 -8.92 -7.51 10.13
CA GLY A 379 -9.09 -6.46 11.13
C GLY A 379 -10.56 -6.10 11.40
N SER A 380 -10.75 -5.05 12.20
CA SER A 380 -12.07 -4.53 12.60
C SER A 380 -12.17 -3.01 12.49
N SER A 381 -13.37 -2.47 12.71
CA SER A 381 -13.56 -1.05 13.02
C SER A 381 -12.61 -0.60 14.14
N PRO A 382 -11.99 0.60 14.07
CA PRO A 382 -12.21 1.67 13.09
C PRO A 382 -11.26 1.63 11.89
N ASN A 383 -10.53 0.54 11.66
CA ASN A 383 -9.54 0.42 10.58
C ASN A 383 -10.11 -0.18 9.29
N VAL A 384 -11.21 -0.93 9.38
CA VAL A 384 -12.00 -1.43 8.26
C VAL A 384 -13.49 -1.24 8.56
N TYR A 385 -14.28 -0.90 7.54
CA TYR A 385 -15.70 -0.62 7.68
C TYR A 385 -16.46 -0.90 6.38
N PRO A 386 -17.69 -1.45 6.40
CA PRO A 386 -18.42 -1.96 7.58
C PRO A 386 -17.93 -3.34 8.04
N MET A 387 -17.09 -4.01 7.26
CA MET A 387 -16.56 -5.37 7.48
C MET A 387 -15.14 -5.47 6.91
N ASN A 388 -14.42 -6.55 7.20
CA ASN A 388 -13.11 -6.85 6.59
C ASN A 388 -13.24 -7.66 5.28
N LEU A 389 -12.12 -7.87 4.57
CA LEU A 389 -12.14 -8.59 3.29
C LEU A 389 -12.41 -10.09 3.45
N GLN A 390 -12.04 -10.72 4.58
CA GLN A 390 -12.37 -12.12 4.86
C GLN A 390 -13.88 -12.32 5.11
N GLU A 391 -14.56 -11.34 5.71
CA GLU A 391 -16.02 -11.32 5.86
C GLU A 391 -16.70 -11.10 4.51
N LEU A 392 -16.22 -10.17 3.70
CA LEU A 392 -16.71 -9.91 2.34
C LEU A 392 -16.55 -11.10 1.38
N ALA A 393 -15.52 -11.92 1.57
CA ALA A 393 -15.31 -13.18 0.85
C ALA A 393 -16.45 -14.20 1.06
N ARG A 394 -17.18 -14.12 2.18
CA ARG A 394 -18.27 -15.07 2.53
C ARG A 394 -19.65 -14.67 1.98
N ILE A 395 -19.72 -13.54 1.24
CA ILE A 395 -20.94 -12.98 0.63
C ILE A 395 -20.89 -13.18 -0.88
#